data_AF-C6WJA7-F1
#
_entry.id   AF-C6WJA7-F1
#
_cell.length_a   1.000
_cell.length_b   1.000
_cell.length_c   1.000
_cell.angle_alpha   90.00
_cell.angle_beta   90.00
_cell.angle_gamma   90.00
#
_symmetry.space_group_name_H-M   'P 1'
#
loop_
_entity.id
_entity.type
_entity.pdbx_description
1 polymer ?
#
loop_
_entity_poly.entity_id
_entity_poly.type
_entity_poly.pdbx_seq_one_letter_code
_entity_poly.pdbx_strand_id
1 'polypeptide(L)'
;MDFEVARGEPLPHVPRLVLDTRAVLVGPYGSAVEHERHVLDTAGAGGWPDTEDDEYRFDRDTGTLVSALLHIPDAQTSALPWHIPPGEPAALRTQAAQPRPPAPTHWLSPDTSTLVCAYASHPAPLPPLHRVDTAPDFALLLLPDNTLSGWLLAHPDRHVTTAWEQATPELPDEPFRAAFTTYFSLTTPEAVEALEDGAPNVLSQLSELRDTIPLSEGVHSRRAALHHAVEGLLDFYG
;
A
#
# COMPACT_ATOMS: atom_id res chain seq x y z
N MET A 1 4.95 -16.57 -6.82
CA MET A 1 5.46 -16.65 -5.44
C MET A 1 4.43 -17.44 -4.67
N ASP A 2 4.88 -18.55 -4.12
CA ASP A 2 4.02 -19.51 -3.47
C ASP A 2 4.32 -19.40 -1.98
N PHE A 3 3.25 -19.25 -1.21
CA PHE A 3 3.34 -19.18 0.24
C PHE A 3 2.91 -20.51 0.85
N GLU A 4 3.47 -20.83 2.01
CA GLU A 4 2.88 -21.81 2.91
C GLU A 4 2.16 -21.03 4.01
N VAL A 5 0.86 -21.27 4.17
CA VAL A 5 0.10 -20.73 5.31
C VAL A 5 0.42 -21.58 6.54
N ALA A 6 1.14 -21.00 7.50
CA ALA A 6 1.60 -21.68 8.69
C ALA A 6 0.82 -21.22 9.92
N ARG A 7 0.70 -22.10 10.92
CA ARG A 7 0.26 -21.68 12.25
C ARG A 7 1.30 -20.74 12.84
N GLY A 8 0.87 -19.56 13.25
CA GLY A 8 1.72 -18.53 13.82
C GLY A 8 0.94 -17.24 14.00
N GLU A 9 1.58 -16.26 14.61
CA GLU A 9 1.00 -14.93 14.76
C GLU A 9 1.27 -14.10 13.50
N PRO A 10 0.32 -13.23 13.10
CA PRO A 10 0.58 -12.17 12.13
C PRO A 10 1.74 -11.27 12.58
N LEU A 11 2.28 -10.51 11.64
CA LEU A 11 3.25 -9.46 11.92
C LEU A 11 2.66 -8.47 12.93
N PRO A 12 3.41 -8.11 14.00
CA PRO A 12 2.93 -7.15 14.99
C PRO A 12 3.05 -5.69 14.52
N HIS A 13 3.42 -5.47 13.25
CA HIS A 13 3.72 -4.16 12.70
C HIS A 13 2.49 -3.54 12.06
N VAL A 14 2.12 -2.33 12.50
CA VAL A 14 1.05 -1.56 11.86
C VAL A 14 1.53 -1.14 10.45
N PRO A 15 0.71 -1.32 9.41
CA PRO A 15 1.03 -0.85 8.08
C PRO A 15 1.28 0.66 8.02
N ARG A 16 2.12 1.06 7.06
CA ARG A 16 2.41 2.45 6.74
C ARG A 16 2.16 2.66 5.26
N LEU A 17 1.21 3.51 4.95
CA LEU A 17 0.93 3.99 3.60
C LEU A 17 1.73 5.28 3.38
N VAL A 18 2.72 5.21 2.49
CA VAL A 18 3.54 6.35 2.08
C VAL A 18 3.02 6.82 0.73
N LEU A 19 2.46 8.04 0.70
CA LEU A 19 1.77 8.54 -0.48
C LEU A 19 2.71 8.98 -1.59
N ASP A 20 3.88 9.53 -1.25
CA ASP A 20 4.88 10.02 -2.23
C ASP A 20 5.41 8.89 -3.12
N THR A 21 5.68 7.73 -2.52
CA THR A 21 6.14 6.53 -3.23
C THR A 21 4.99 5.57 -3.54
N ARG A 22 3.75 5.97 -3.24
CA ARG A 22 2.53 5.15 -3.35
C ARG A 22 2.75 3.70 -2.89
N ALA A 23 3.27 3.50 -1.68
CA ALA A 23 3.63 2.18 -1.19
C ALA A 23 3.08 1.88 0.20
N VAL A 24 2.83 0.60 0.48
CA VAL A 24 2.47 0.08 1.80
C VAL A 24 3.65 -0.68 2.37
N LEU A 25 4.14 -0.24 3.52
CA LEU A 25 5.22 -0.87 4.27
C LEU A 25 4.67 -1.54 5.52
N VAL A 26 5.04 -2.80 5.74
CA VAL A 26 4.74 -3.56 6.94
C VAL A 26 6.06 -4.12 7.45
N GLY A 27 6.62 -3.56 8.51
CA GLY A 27 7.93 -4.01 9.02
C GLY A 27 8.42 -3.23 10.24
N PRO A 28 9.53 -3.67 10.86
CA PRO A 28 10.00 -3.15 12.14
C PRO A 28 10.80 -1.84 12.03
N TYR A 29 11.27 -1.48 10.84
CA TYR A 29 12.23 -0.38 10.64
C TYR A 29 11.53 0.98 10.62
N GLY A 30 12.10 1.98 11.29
CA GLY A 30 11.63 3.37 11.35
C GLY A 30 12.59 4.37 10.70
N SER A 31 13.56 3.89 9.94
CA SER A 31 14.49 4.72 9.15
C SER A 31 15.10 3.93 7.99
N ALA A 32 15.67 4.63 7.00
CA ALA A 32 16.40 4.00 5.90
C ALA A 32 17.56 3.12 6.39
N VAL A 33 18.31 3.55 7.41
CA VAL A 33 19.42 2.76 7.97
C VAL A 33 18.92 1.47 8.63
N GLU A 34 17.78 1.52 9.30
CA GLU A 34 17.16 0.32 9.88
C GLU A 34 16.58 -0.60 8.80
N HIS A 35 16.02 -0.03 7.72
CA HIS A 35 15.56 -0.80 6.56
C HIS A 35 16.73 -1.51 5.88
N GLU A 36 17.84 -0.83 5.60
CA GLU A 36 19.04 -1.44 5.03
C GLU A 36 19.59 -2.59 5.89
N ARG A 37 19.67 -2.40 7.22
CA ARG A 37 20.07 -3.48 8.14
C ARG A 37 19.09 -4.64 8.09
N HIS A 38 17.79 -4.36 8.11
CA HIS A 38 16.74 -5.37 8.02
C HIS A 38 16.84 -6.17 6.71
N VAL A 39 17.11 -5.51 5.58
CA VAL A 39 17.36 -6.17 4.29
C VAL A 39 18.59 -7.09 4.37
N LEU A 40 19.66 -6.66 5.03
CA LEU A 40 20.89 -7.45 5.20
C LEU A 40 20.75 -8.62 6.17
N ASP A 41 19.81 -8.56 7.12
CA ASP A 41 19.60 -9.60 8.14
C ASP A 41 18.54 -10.63 7.73
N THR A 42 17.76 -10.34 6.69
CA THR A 42 16.67 -11.20 6.19
C THR A 42 17.04 -11.91 4.89
N ALA A 43 16.22 -12.89 4.50
CA ALA A 43 16.20 -13.45 3.15
C ALA A 43 15.03 -12.84 2.38
N GLY A 44 15.14 -12.64 1.08
CA GLY A 44 14.06 -12.03 0.33
C GLY A 44 14.48 -11.54 -1.03
N ALA A 45 13.54 -10.92 -1.72
CA ALA A 45 13.73 -10.33 -3.02
C ALA A 45 12.97 -9.02 -3.15
N GLY A 46 13.43 -8.13 -4.04
CA GLY A 46 13.03 -6.73 -4.11
C GLY A 46 14.01 -5.79 -3.39
N GLY A 47 13.74 -4.48 -3.44
CA GLY A 47 14.52 -3.46 -2.73
C GLY A 47 15.85 -3.06 -3.39
N TRP A 48 16.00 -3.28 -4.71
CA TRP A 48 17.11 -2.68 -5.44
C TRP A 48 16.73 -1.23 -5.79
N PRO A 49 17.66 -0.25 -5.67
CA PRO A 49 17.35 1.16 -5.88
C PRO A 49 16.74 1.49 -7.25
N ASP A 50 16.97 0.62 -8.24
CA ASP A 50 16.56 0.84 -9.63
C ASP A 50 15.32 0.02 -10.03
N THR A 51 14.66 -0.67 -9.09
CA THR A 51 13.42 -1.42 -9.40
C THR A 51 12.27 -1.03 -8.48
N GLU A 52 11.12 -0.77 -9.07
CA GLU A 52 9.84 -0.60 -8.38
C GLU A 52 9.25 -1.96 -7.95
N ASP A 53 10.06 -3.01 -7.83
CA ASP A 53 9.57 -4.34 -7.46
C ASP A 53 9.05 -4.34 -6.02
N ASP A 54 7.96 -5.07 -5.82
CA ASP A 54 7.46 -5.40 -4.49
C ASP A 54 8.49 -6.22 -3.72
N GLU A 55 8.72 -5.83 -2.47
CA GLU A 55 9.67 -6.45 -1.57
C GLU A 55 8.95 -7.33 -0.55
N TYR A 56 9.42 -8.58 -0.45
CA TYR A 56 9.05 -9.49 0.64
C TYR A 56 10.31 -9.96 1.34
N ARG A 57 10.35 -9.80 2.67
CA ARG A 57 11.45 -10.26 3.52
C ARG A 57 10.98 -11.34 4.48
N PHE A 58 11.85 -12.32 4.64
CA PHE A 58 11.63 -13.54 5.41
C PHE A 58 12.78 -13.73 6.40
N ASP A 59 12.42 -14.24 7.57
CA ASP A 59 13.40 -14.76 8.52
C ASP A 59 14.22 -15.89 7.88
N ARG A 60 15.55 -15.82 8.01
CA ARG A 60 16.47 -16.73 7.29
C ARG A 60 16.38 -18.17 7.75
N ASP A 61 16.08 -18.38 9.02
CA ASP A 61 16.11 -19.70 9.64
C ASP A 61 14.77 -20.42 9.48
N THR A 62 13.67 -19.67 9.59
CA THR A 62 12.30 -20.22 9.57
C THR A 62 11.59 -20.05 8.24
N GLY A 63 12.09 -19.17 7.37
CA GLY A 63 11.42 -18.78 6.13
C GLY A 63 10.11 -18.01 6.34
N THR A 64 9.84 -17.54 7.57
CA THR A 64 8.60 -16.82 7.92
C THR A 64 8.66 -15.38 7.44
N LEU A 65 7.58 -14.86 6.86
CA LEU A 65 7.46 -13.46 6.45
C LEU A 65 7.68 -12.56 7.68
N VAL A 66 8.56 -11.57 7.55
CA VAL A 66 8.89 -10.59 8.62
C VAL A 66 8.66 -9.15 8.19
N SER A 67 8.65 -8.86 6.89
CA SER A 67 8.21 -7.57 6.38
C SER A 67 7.79 -7.63 4.92
N ALA A 68 7.04 -6.62 4.48
CA ALA A 68 6.73 -6.36 3.08
C ALA A 68 6.77 -4.85 2.76
N LEU A 69 7.14 -4.50 1.54
CA LEU A 69 6.97 -3.17 0.94
C LEU A 69 6.34 -3.38 -0.42
N LEU A 70 5.11 -2.89 -0.60
CA LEU A 70 4.28 -3.18 -1.77
C LEU A 70 3.80 -1.88 -2.41
N HIS A 71 4.03 -1.72 -3.71
CA HIS A 71 3.64 -0.54 -4.46
C HIS A 71 2.18 -0.61 -4.89
N ILE A 72 1.53 0.54 -4.89
CA ILE A 72 0.20 0.76 -5.42
C ILE A 72 0.37 1.22 -6.86
N PRO A 73 -0.01 0.40 -7.85
CA PRO A 73 0.10 0.79 -9.25
C PRO A 73 -0.74 2.01 -9.57
N ASP A 74 -0.36 2.74 -10.62
CA ASP A 74 -1.15 3.86 -11.10
C ASP A 74 -2.47 3.41 -11.71
N ALA A 75 -2.47 2.29 -12.43
CA ALA A 75 -3.67 1.79 -13.07
C ALA A 75 -4.74 1.39 -12.05
N GLN A 76 -5.85 2.11 -12.07
CA GLN A 76 -7.01 1.87 -11.22
C GLN A 76 -8.08 1.10 -11.98
N THR A 77 -8.73 0.14 -11.31
CA THR A 77 -9.96 -0.49 -11.81
C THR A 77 -11.19 0.10 -11.11
N SER A 78 -12.30 0.23 -11.84
CA SER A 78 -13.58 0.71 -11.31
C SER A 78 -14.33 -0.34 -10.48
N ALA A 79 -13.99 -1.61 -10.65
CA ALA A 79 -14.63 -2.72 -9.96
C ALA A 79 -13.60 -3.56 -9.20
N LEU A 80 -14.00 -4.01 -8.02
CA LEU A 80 -13.24 -4.98 -7.25
C LEU A 80 -13.12 -6.27 -8.08
N PRO A 81 -11.89 -6.75 -8.34
CA PRO A 81 -11.68 -7.86 -9.27
C PRO A 81 -12.21 -9.21 -8.75
N TRP A 82 -12.58 -9.32 -7.48
CA TRP A 82 -13.03 -10.56 -6.84
C TRP A 82 -13.82 -10.34 -5.55
N HIS A 83 -14.57 -11.37 -5.13
CA HIS A 83 -15.12 -11.41 -3.78
C HIS A 83 -13.99 -11.58 -2.74
N ILE A 84 -13.92 -10.68 -1.75
CA ILE A 84 -12.96 -10.79 -0.63
C ILE A 84 -13.59 -11.68 0.46
N PRO A 85 -13.04 -12.87 0.74
CA PRO A 85 -13.54 -13.73 1.82
C PRO A 85 -13.21 -13.14 3.20
N PRO A 86 -13.83 -13.65 4.28
CA PRO A 86 -13.36 -13.38 5.64
C PRO A 86 -11.87 -13.74 5.79
N GLY A 87 -11.14 -12.93 6.56
CA GLY A 87 -9.72 -13.14 6.82
C GLY A 87 -9.48 -14.11 7.97
N GLU A 88 -8.37 -14.84 7.88
CA GLU A 88 -7.85 -15.65 8.97
C GLU A 88 -6.43 -15.19 9.33
N PRO A 89 -6.17 -14.87 10.61
CA PRO A 89 -4.81 -14.54 11.07
C PRO A 89 -3.88 -15.74 10.90
N ALA A 90 -2.77 -15.56 10.20
CA ALA A 90 -1.74 -16.59 10.09
C ALA A 90 -0.37 -15.99 9.74
N ALA A 91 0.67 -16.79 10.02
CA ALA A 91 2.00 -16.53 9.51
C ALA A 91 2.12 -17.11 8.08
N LEU A 92 2.92 -16.45 7.24
CA LEU A 92 3.25 -16.95 5.92
C LEU A 92 4.71 -17.38 5.87
N ARG A 93 5.00 -18.46 5.16
CA ARG A 93 6.37 -18.93 4.91
C ARG A 93 6.64 -19.05 3.43
N THR A 94 7.90 -18.94 3.05
CA THR A 94 8.36 -19.34 1.73
C THR A 94 9.76 -19.92 1.80
N GLN A 95 10.08 -20.80 0.84
CA GLN A 95 11.43 -21.33 0.67
C GLN A 95 12.18 -20.64 -0.49
N ALA A 96 11.48 -19.82 -1.29
CA ALA A 96 12.06 -19.16 -2.45
C ALA A 96 11.36 -17.83 -2.73
N ALA A 97 11.89 -16.75 -2.12
CA ALA A 97 11.50 -15.41 -2.49
C ALA A 97 12.08 -15.04 -3.86
N GLN A 98 11.25 -14.53 -4.75
CA GLN A 98 11.66 -14.00 -6.05
C GLN A 98 11.19 -12.54 -6.16
N PRO A 99 11.95 -11.65 -6.83
CA PRO A 99 11.50 -10.29 -7.07
C PRO A 99 10.18 -10.36 -7.82
N ARG A 100 9.25 -9.47 -7.48
CA ARG A 100 7.95 -9.42 -8.13
C ARG A 100 7.69 -7.98 -8.57
N PRO A 101 7.33 -7.75 -9.84
CA PRO A 101 6.83 -6.44 -10.22
C PRO A 101 5.58 -6.11 -9.40
N PRO A 102 5.25 -4.82 -9.22
CA PRO A 102 4.00 -4.40 -8.61
C PRO A 102 2.79 -5.09 -9.22
N ALA A 103 1.71 -5.13 -8.44
CA ALA A 103 0.41 -5.44 -8.99
C ALA A 103 0.13 -4.53 -10.21
N PRO A 104 -0.39 -5.03 -11.34
CA PRO A 104 -0.72 -4.19 -12.48
C PRO A 104 -1.89 -3.24 -12.23
N THR A 105 -2.79 -3.54 -11.28
CA THR A 105 -3.93 -2.68 -10.97
C THR A 105 -4.25 -2.62 -9.48
N HIS A 106 -4.87 -1.51 -9.08
CA HIS A 106 -5.48 -1.37 -7.76
C HIS A 106 -6.96 -1.00 -7.87
N TRP A 107 -7.69 -1.31 -6.80
CA TRP A 107 -9.06 -0.89 -6.57
C TRP A 107 -9.13 -0.22 -5.19
N LEU A 108 -9.64 1.01 -5.15
CA LEU A 108 -10.01 1.68 -3.92
C LEU A 108 -11.54 1.69 -3.83
N SER A 109 -12.08 1.26 -2.69
CA SER A 109 -13.52 1.28 -2.48
C SER A 109 -14.07 2.71 -2.56
N PRO A 110 -15.34 2.91 -3.00
CA PRO A 110 -15.91 4.26 -3.12
C PRO A 110 -15.93 5.07 -1.82
N ASP A 111 -15.95 4.39 -0.67
CA ASP A 111 -15.88 4.99 0.67
C ASP A 111 -14.45 5.06 1.23
N THR A 112 -13.45 4.74 0.40
CA THR A 112 -12.01 4.67 0.71
C THR A 112 -11.64 3.78 1.89
N SER A 113 -12.54 2.89 2.32
CA SER A 113 -12.34 1.98 3.44
C SER A 113 -11.49 0.77 3.11
N THR A 114 -11.26 0.44 1.84
CA THR A 114 -10.51 -0.74 1.42
C THR A 114 -9.70 -0.44 0.15
N LEU A 115 -8.40 -0.66 0.22
CA LEU A 115 -7.49 -0.69 -0.92
C LEU A 115 -7.12 -2.14 -1.23
N VAL A 116 -7.25 -2.53 -2.50
CA VAL A 116 -6.85 -3.86 -2.99
C VAL A 116 -5.94 -3.70 -4.19
N CYS A 117 -4.79 -4.36 -4.19
CA CYS A 117 -3.92 -4.43 -5.36
C CYS A 117 -3.85 -5.86 -5.87
N ALA A 118 -4.00 -6.03 -7.17
CA ALA A 118 -4.24 -7.31 -7.81
C ALA A 118 -3.10 -7.68 -8.76
N TYR A 119 -2.39 -8.79 -8.51
CA TYR A 119 -1.27 -9.21 -9.36
C TYR A 119 -1.68 -9.84 -10.69
N ALA A 120 -2.91 -10.34 -10.81
CA ALA A 120 -3.35 -11.00 -12.01
C ALA A 120 -4.77 -10.61 -12.38
N SER A 121 -4.96 -10.32 -13.67
CA SER A 121 -6.25 -10.39 -14.35
C SER A 121 -6.58 -11.87 -14.55
N HIS A 122 -7.09 -12.52 -13.51
CA HIS A 122 -7.45 -13.92 -13.62
C HIS A 122 -8.64 -14.11 -14.56
N PRO A 123 -8.63 -15.15 -15.41
CA PRO A 123 -9.79 -15.47 -16.24
C PRO A 123 -10.98 -15.85 -15.34
N ALA A 124 -12.13 -15.24 -15.60
CA ALA A 124 -13.36 -15.55 -14.89
C ALA A 124 -13.90 -16.95 -15.27
N PRO A 125 -14.49 -17.72 -14.32
CA PRO A 125 -14.62 -17.40 -12.90
C PRO A 125 -13.33 -17.68 -12.12
N LEU A 126 -12.95 -16.75 -11.24
CA LEU A 126 -11.82 -16.92 -10.33
C LEU A 126 -12.14 -18.03 -9.29
N PRO A 127 -11.17 -18.90 -8.95
CA PRO A 127 -11.28 -19.76 -7.77
C PRO A 127 -11.53 -18.94 -6.49
N PRO A 128 -12.16 -19.51 -5.46
CA PRO A 128 -12.28 -18.83 -4.17
C PRO A 128 -10.89 -18.47 -3.64
N LEU A 129 -10.68 -17.18 -3.34
CA LEU A 129 -9.46 -16.74 -2.69
C LEU A 129 -9.44 -17.17 -1.22
N HIS A 130 -8.25 -17.23 -0.66
CA HIS A 130 -7.98 -17.29 0.76
C HIS A 130 -7.41 -15.94 1.19
N ARG A 131 -8.02 -15.31 2.20
CA ARG A 131 -7.51 -14.07 2.80
C ARG A 131 -6.74 -14.43 4.05
N VAL A 132 -5.45 -14.12 4.05
CA VAL A 132 -4.57 -14.31 5.20
C VAL A 132 -4.27 -12.95 5.82
N ASP A 133 -4.78 -12.69 7.02
CA ASP A 133 -4.51 -11.46 7.75
C ASP A 133 -3.08 -11.55 8.31
N THR A 134 -2.16 -10.85 7.65
CA THR A 134 -0.71 -10.96 7.91
C THR A 134 -0.18 -9.83 8.77
N ALA A 135 -0.95 -8.76 8.96
CA ALA A 135 -0.68 -7.70 9.93
C ALA A 135 -2.01 -6.98 10.28
N PRO A 136 -2.04 -6.06 11.27
CA PRO A 136 -3.22 -5.25 11.54
C PRO A 136 -3.74 -4.56 10.27
N ASP A 137 -5.02 -4.74 9.96
CA ASP A 137 -5.68 -4.19 8.77
C ASP A 137 -5.06 -4.58 7.41
N PHE A 138 -4.09 -5.49 7.37
CA PHE A 138 -3.39 -5.86 6.15
C PHE A 138 -3.44 -7.37 5.90
N ALA A 139 -3.74 -7.74 4.65
CA ALA A 139 -3.91 -9.12 4.28
C ALA A 139 -3.27 -9.43 2.92
N LEU A 140 -2.75 -10.65 2.79
CA LEU A 140 -2.41 -11.22 1.48
C LEU A 140 -3.57 -12.09 0.99
N LEU A 141 -3.81 -12.03 -0.32
CA LEU A 141 -4.87 -12.77 -1.00
C LEU A 141 -4.22 -13.88 -1.83
N LEU A 142 -4.55 -15.13 -1.50
CA LEU A 142 -3.96 -16.32 -2.09
C LEU A 142 -5.01 -17.12 -2.86
N LEU A 143 -4.59 -17.80 -3.92
CA LEU A 143 -5.37 -18.86 -4.55
C LEU A 143 -5.33 -20.16 -3.71
N PRO A 144 -6.19 -21.15 -4.00
CA PRO A 144 -6.19 -22.44 -3.28
C PRO A 144 -4.88 -23.24 -3.35
N ASP A 145 -4.02 -22.96 -4.34
CA ASP A 145 -2.68 -23.52 -4.47
C ASP A 145 -1.60 -22.69 -3.74
N ASN A 146 -2.04 -21.72 -2.93
CA ASN A 146 -1.26 -20.73 -2.21
C ASN A 146 -0.46 -19.76 -3.10
N THR A 147 -0.81 -19.63 -4.37
CA THR A 147 -0.27 -18.60 -5.24
C THR A 147 -0.76 -17.22 -4.80
N LEU A 148 0.14 -16.25 -4.65
CA LEU A 148 -0.22 -14.87 -4.36
C LEU A 148 -0.98 -14.23 -5.53
N SER A 149 -2.23 -13.82 -5.26
CA SER A 149 -3.15 -13.16 -6.18
C SER A 149 -3.22 -11.65 -5.98
N GLY A 150 -2.96 -11.16 -4.77
CA GLY A 150 -3.01 -9.73 -4.46
C GLY A 150 -2.80 -9.46 -2.98
N TRP A 151 -3.02 -8.22 -2.59
CA TRP A 151 -2.97 -7.78 -1.21
C TRP A 151 -4.06 -6.74 -0.93
N LEU A 152 -4.39 -6.57 0.34
CA LEU A 152 -5.45 -5.70 0.81
C LEU A 152 -4.95 -4.88 2.01
N LEU A 153 -5.31 -3.60 2.02
CA LEU A 153 -5.19 -2.71 3.18
C LEU A 153 -6.58 -2.17 3.53
N ALA A 154 -7.07 -2.52 4.71
CA ALA A 154 -8.29 -1.97 5.29
C ALA A 154 -8.00 -0.61 5.91
N HIS A 155 -8.95 0.32 5.77
CA HIS A 155 -8.88 1.69 6.25
C HIS A 155 -7.53 2.37 5.93
N PRO A 156 -7.15 2.47 4.63
CA PRO A 156 -5.85 3.01 4.22
C PRO A 156 -5.60 4.43 4.77
N ASP A 157 -6.65 5.23 4.98
CA ASP A 157 -6.60 6.55 5.61
C ASP A 157 -5.95 6.53 7.01
N ARG A 158 -6.09 5.43 7.76
CA ARG A 158 -5.48 5.24 9.08
C ARG A 158 -3.99 4.96 9.01
N HIS A 159 -3.48 4.52 7.86
CA HIS A 159 -2.10 4.08 7.74
C HIS A 159 -1.21 5.14 7.08
N VAL A 160 -1.75 6.29 6.68
CA VAL A 160 -0.97 7.38 6.07
C VAL A 160 0.13 7.88 7.01
N THR A 161 1.36 7.94 6.52
CA THR A 161 2.56 8.40 7.27
C THR A 161 3.53 9.16 6.37
N THR A 162 4.43 9.94 6.97
CA THR A 162 5.59 10.48 6.24
C THR A 162 6.72 9.47 6.27
N ALA A 163 7.12 8.98 5.10
CA ALA A 163 8.24 8.04 4.91
C ALA A 163 8.31 6.90 5.95
N TRP A 164 9.15 7.05 6.97
CA TRP A 164 9.46 6.00 7.95
C TRP A 164 8.75 6.13 9.30
N GLU A 165 7.98 7.21 9.51
CA GLU A 165 7.26 7.45 10.75
C GLU A 165 6.27 6.32 11.06
N GLN A 166 6.05 6.06 12.35
CA GLN A 166 5.01 5.10 12.76
C GLN A 166 3.62 5.72 12.57
N ALA A 167 2.66 4.89 12.14
CA ALA A 167 1.27 5.29 12.07
C ALA A 167 0.77 5.69 13.48
N THR A 168 0.10 6.83 13.58
CA THR A 168 -0.43 7.31 14.86
C THR A 168 -1.72 6.55 15.21
N PRO A 169 -2.02 6.31 16.50
CA PRO A 169 -3.21 5.56 16.88
C PRO A 169 -4.51 6.37 16.72
N GLU A 170 -4.42 7.69 16.55
CA GLU A 170 -5.59 8.56 16.40
C GLU A 170 -6.33 8.26 15.10
N LEU A 171 -7.66 8.18 15.17
CA LEU A 171 -8.48 7.95 13.99
C LEU A 171 -8.55 9.22 13.13
N PRO A 172 -8.51 9.10 11.79
CA PRO A 172 -8.73 10.23 10.91
C PRO A 172 -10.11 10.86 11.10
N ASP A 173 -10.13 12.19 11.09
CA ASP A 173 -11.37 12.97 11.08
C ASP A 173 -11.94 13.08 9.65
N GLU A 174 -13.18 13.57 9.55
CA GLU A 174 -13.89 13.68 8.28
C GLU A 174 -13.19 14.63 7.27
N PRO A 175 -12.68 15.81 7.67
CA PRO A 175 -11.93 16.66 6.76
C PRO A 175 -10.70 15.98 6.16
N PHE A 176 -9.96 15.19 6.95
CA PHE A 176 -8.84 14.41 6.41
C PHE A 176 -9.31 13.35 5.41
N ARG A 177 -10.36 12.58 5.72
CA ARG A 177 -10.88 11.55 4.81
C ARG A 177 -11.36 12.12 3.49
N ALA A 178 -12.01 13.27 3.51
CA ALA A 178 -12.41 13.99 2.31
C ALA A 178 -11.19 14.35 1.45
N ALA A 179 -10.17 14.97 2.05
CA ALA A 179 -8.93 15.33 1.37
C ALA A 179 -8.18 14.10 0.81
N PHE A 180 -8.11 13.01 1.58
CA PHE A 180 -7.53 11.74 1.15
C PHE A 180 -8.27 11.13 -0.05
N THR A 181 -9.60 11.18 -0.03
CA THR A 181 -10.43 10.73 -1.16
C THR A 181 -10.18 11.58 -2.40
N THR A 182 -10.11 12.91 -2.24
CA THR A 182 -9.80 13.82 -3.34
C THR A 182 -8.41 13.55 -3.92
N TYR A 183 -7.40 13.30 -3.08
CA TYR A 183 -6.05 12.95 -3.55
C TYR A 183 -6.04 11.72 -4.46
N PHE A 184 -6.71 10.62 -4.08
CA PHE A 184 -6.79 9.43 -4.94
C PHE A 184 -7.55 9.70 -6.25
N SER A 185 -8.53 10.62 -6.25
CA SER A 185 -9.21 11.01 -7.50
C SER A 185 -8.35 11.88 -8.43
N LEU A 186 -7.32 12.55 -7.90
CA LEU A 186 -6.39 13.39 -8.65
C LEU A 186 -5.10 12.65 -9.05
N THR A 187 -5.00 11.37 -8.71
CA THR A 187 -3.83 10.52 -8.99
C THR A 187 -4.21 9.23 -9.72
N THR A 188 -5.32 9.27 -10.46
CA THR A 188 -5.67 8.24 -11.45
C THR A 188 -4.85 8.43 -12.72
N PRO A 189 -4.71 7.41 -13.59
CA PRO A 189 -3.97 7.54 -14.83
C PRO A 189 -4.44 8.70 -15.70
N GLU A 190 -5.76 8.92 -15.80
CA GLU A 190 -6.35 10.01 -16.58
C GLU A 190 -6.06 11.39 -15.97
N ALA A 191 -6.03 11.48 -14.63
CA ALA A 191 -5.67 12.71 -13.94
C ALA A 191 -4.17 13.01 -14.10
N VAL A 192 -3.32 11.98 -14.03
CA VAL A 192 -1.87 12.09 -14.24
C VAL A 192 -1.55 12.51 -15.69
N GLU A 193 -2.20 11.89 -16.68
CA GLU A 193 -2.06 12.31 -18.10
C GLU A 193 -2.48 13.77 -18.28
N ALA A 194 -3.57 14.19 -17.64
CA ALA A 194 -3.99 15.60 -17.66
C ALA A 194 -2.99 16.54 -16.97
N LEU A 195 -2.31 16.10 -15.90
CA LEU A 195 -1.24 16.86 -15.25
C LEU A 195 0.01 16.97 -16.15
N GLU A 196 0.39 15.90 -16.84
CA GLU A 196 1.47 15.90 -17.84
C GLU A 196 1.19 16.89 -18.98
N ASP A 197 -0.07 17.00 -19.39
CA ASP A 197 -0.53 17.96 -20.40
C ASP A 197 -0.65 19.40 -19.85
N GLY A 198 -0.40 19.62 -18.55
CA GLY A 198 -0.52 20.92 -17.90
C GLY A 198 -1.97 21.42 -17.81
N ALA A 199 -2.95 20.52 -17.69
CA ALA A 199 -4.37 20.86 -17.68
C ALA A 199 -4.70 21.79 -16.49
N PRO A 200 -5.12 23.05 -16.72
CA PRO A 200 -5.28 24.04 -15.65
C PRO A 200 -6.30 23.65 -14.59
N ASN A 201 -7.31 22.87 -14.96
CA ASN A 201 -8.34 22.40 -14.03
C ASN A 201 -7.79 21.42 -12.99
N VAL A 202 -6.94 20.48 -13.37
CA VAL A 202 -6.38 19.48 -12.45
C VAL A 202 -5.34 20.14 -11.53
N LEU A 203 -4.51 21.03 -12.08
CA LEU A 203 -3.57 21.84 -11.28
C LEU A 203 -4.27 22.76 -10.28
N SER A 204 -5.40 23.37 -10.66
CA SER A 204 -6.24 24.15 -9.74
C SER A 204 -6.80 23.27 -8.62
N GLN A 205 -7.29 22.08 -8.96
CA GLN A 205 -7.81 21.13 -7.97
C GLN A 205 -6.74 20.64 -6.99
N LEU A 206 -5.51 20.38 -7.44
CA LEU A 206 -4.38 20.05 -6.55
C LEU A 206 -4.02 21.23 -5.64
N SER A 207 -3.99 22.45 -6.19
CA SER A 207 -3.70 23.66 -5.41
C SER A 207 -4.78 23.91 -4.34
N GLU A 208 -6.05 23.77 -4.71
CA GLU A 208 -7.19 23.84 -3.78
C GLU A 208 -7.12 22.75 -2.71
N LEU A 209 -6.75 21.52 -3.10
CA LEU A 209 -6.55 20.43 -2.14
C LEU A 209 -5.43 20.76 -1.15
N ARG A 210 -4.26 21.25 -1.60
CA ARG A 210 -3.16 21.68 -0.73
C ARG A 210 -3.65 22.70 0.30
N ASP A 211 -4.32 23.75 -0.17
CA ASP A 211 -4.73 24.89 0.66
C ASP A 211 -5.84 24.52 1.65
N THR A 212 -6.57 23.42 1.41
CA THR A 212 -7.66 22.95 2.30
C THR A 212 -7.20 21.96 3.36
N ILE A 213 -5.95 21.48 3.34
CA ILE A 213 -5.42 20.57 4.37
C ILE A 213 -4.99 21.39 5.61
N PRO A 214 -5.73 21.33 6.74
CA PRO A 214 -5.39 22.14 7.91
C PRO A 214 -4.19 21.56 8.68
N LEU A 215 -2.99 22.04 8.39
CA LEU A 215 -1.76 21.54 9.01
C LEU A 215 -1.70 21.76 10.53
N SER A 216 -2.49 22.66 11.13
CA SER A 216 -2.43 22.93 12.57
C SER A 216 -3.43 22.13 13.42
N GLU A 217 -4.21 21.22 12.83
CA GLU A 217 -5.37 20.60 13.50
C GLU A 217 -5.39 19.07 13.42
N GLY A 218 -5.89 18.44 14.48
CA GLY A 218 -6.20 17.00 14.51
C GLY A 218 -5.00 16.10 14.21
N VAL A 219 -5.17 15.18 13.26
CA VAL A 219 -4.19 14.17 12.81
C VAL A 219 -3.00 14.77 12.05
N HIS A 220 -2.22 15.62 12.72
CA HIS A 220 -1.17 16.47 12.14
C HIS A 220 -0.20 15.73 11.23
N SER A 221 0.37 14.59 11.68
CA SER A 221 1.35 13.84 10.90
C SER A 221 0.77 13.30 9.59
N ARG A 222 -0.49 12.84 9.60
CA ARG A 222 -1.17 12.39 8.38
C ARG A 222 -1.45 13.53 7.42
N ARG A 223 -1.89 14.67 7.95
CA ARG A 223 -2.11 15.89 7.15
C ARG A 223 -0.80 16.37 6.53
N ALA A 224 0.30 16.35 7.28
CA ALA A 224 1.61 16.67 6.77
C ALA A 224 2.03 15.71 5.64
N ALA A 225 1.81 14.40 5.79
CA ALA A 225 2.07 13.42 4.73
C ALA A 225 1.24 13.66 3.47
N LEU A 226 -0.07 13.89 3.63
CA LEU A 226 -0.95 14.17 2.50
C LEU A 226 -0.58 15.49 1.80
N HIS A 227 -0.29 16.53 2.59
CA HIS A 227 0.14 17.83 2.06
C HIS A 227 1.46 17.71 1.29
N HIS A 228 2.43 16.97 1.84
CA HIS A 228 3.71 16.75 1.19
C HIS A 228 3.56 16.02 -0.15
N ALA A 229 2.70 14.99 -0.21
CA ALA A 229 2.40 14.29 -1.46
C ALA A 229 1.76 15.21 -2.51
N VAL A 230 0.83 16.08 -2.10
CA VAL A 230 0.20 17.06 -3.00
C VAL A 230 1.22 18.11 -3.48
N GLU A 231 2.09 18.60 -2.58
CA GLU A 231 3.18 19.51 -2.96
C GLU A 231 4.14 18.87 -3.96
N GLY A 232 4.51 17.60 -3.76
CA GLY A 232 5.37 16.86 -4.69
C GLY A 232 4.78 16.78 -6.10
N LEU A 233 3.47 16.56 -6.22
CA LEU A 233 2.78 16.59 -7.52
C LEU A 233 2.78 17.98 -8.15
N LEU A 234 2.52 19.02 -7.35
CA LEU A 234 2.53 20.40 -7.82
C LEU A 234 3.93 20.85 -8.27
N ASP A 235 4.97 20.46 -7.54
CA ASP A 235 6.36 20.79 -7.87
C ASP A 235 6.85 20.05 -9.14
N PHE A 236 6.30 18.86 -9.41
CA PHE A 236 6.68 18.07 -10.58
C PHE A 236 5.92 18.48 -11.85
N TYR A 237 4.62 18.80 -11.75
CA TYR A 237 3.75 19.07 -12.90
C TYR A 237 3.37 20.55 -13.10
N GLY A 238 3.52 21.41 -12.08
CA GLY A 238 3.17 22.85 -12.13
C GLY A 238 4.28 23.74 -12.66
#